data_AF-A0A2V6HJC1-F1
#
_entry.id   AF-A0A2V6HJC1-F1
#
_cell.length_a   1.000
_cell.length_b   1.000
_cell.length_c   1.000
_cell.angle_alpha   90.00
_cell.angle_beta   90.00
_cell.angle_gamma   90.00
#
_symmetry.space_group_name_H-M   'P 1'
#
loop_
_entity.id
_entity.type
_entity.pdbx_description
1 polymer ?
#
loop_
_entity_poly.entity_id
_entity_poly.type
_entity_poly.pdbx_seq_one_letter_code
_entity_poly.pdbx_strand_id
1 'polypeptide(L)'
;MAKADRELNALYLDLLKRLKPADQQALKTDERDWIQQRETEAASVKPDYYDNNRIASDRALQRLTEQRIAELRKRIDSPRKQ
;
A
#
# COMPACT_ATOMS: atom_id res chain seq x y z
N MET A 1 -0.15 -4.63 12.13
CA MET A 1 -0.95 -4.07 11.01
C MET A 1 -1.36 -2.63 11.24
N ALA A 2 -2.19 -2.32 12.25
CA ALA A 2 -2.79 -0.99 12.42
C ALA A 2 -1.85 0.23 12.37
N LYS A 3 -0.57 0.11 12.77
CA LYS A 3 0.40 1.22 12.64
C LYS A 3 0.78 1.50 11.18
N ALA A 4 1.11 0.46 10.42
CA ALA A 4 1.52 0.59 9.02
C ALA A 4 0.35 1.10 8.17
N ASP A 5 -0.87 0.60 8.39
CA ASP A 5 -2.06 1.08 7.68
C ASP A 5 -2.36 2.58 7.95
N ARG A 6 -2.17 3.03 9.19
CA ARG A 6 -2.32 4.45 9.55
C ARG A 6 -1.28 5.32 8.85
N GLU A 7 -0.04 4.85 8.79
CA GLU A 7 1.06 5.54 8.12
C GLU A 7 0.84 5.62 6.61
N LEU A 8 0.44 4.52 5.98
CA LEU A 8 0.05 4.47 4.58
C LEU A 8 -1.04 5.51 4.28
N ASN A 9 -2.12 5.50 5.06
CA ASN A 9 -3.23 6.42 4.86
C ASN A 9 -2.80 7.89 5.04
N ALA A 10 -1.92 8.18 6.00
CA ALA A 10 -1.39 9.53 6.19
C ALA A 10 -0.59 10.01 4.97
N LEU A 11 0.27 9.15 4.41
CA LEU A 11 1.07 9.46 3.22
C LEU A 11 0.20 9.62 1.97
N TYR A 12 -0.79 8.76 1.80
CA TYR A 12 -1.77 8.85 0.72
C TYR A 12 -2.54 10.17 0.75
N LEU A 13 -3.05 10.57 1.92
CA LEU A 13 -3.76 11.83 2.10
C LEU A 13 -2.85 13.05 1.88
N ASP A 14 -1.59 12.98 2.30
CA ASP A 14 -0.61 14.05 2.06
C ASP A 14 -0.28 14.19 0.56
N LEU A 15 -0.07 13.07 -0.16
CA LEU A 15 0.10 13.08 -1.62
C LEU A 15 -1.10 13.67 -2.35
N LEU A 16 -2.32 13.26 -1.98
CA LEU A 16 -3.53 13.79 -2.61
C LEU A 16 -3.63 15.32 -2.49
N LYS A 17 -3.23 15.89 -1.35
CA LYS A 17 -3.25 17.34 -1.14
C LYS A 17 -2.24 18.09 -2.00
N ARG A 18 -1.14 17.44 -2.39
CA ARG A 18 -0.03 18.05 -3.16
C ARG A 18 -0.20 17.91 -4.67
N LEU A 19 -0.99 16.93 -5.12
CA LEU A 19 -1.18 16.62 -6.54
C LEU A 19 -2.26 17.48 -7.20
N LYS A 20 -2.13 17.71 -8.52
CA LYS A 20 -3.18 18.33 -9.35
C LYS A 20 -4.38 17.38 -9.49
N PRO A 21 -5.61 17.85 -9.79
CA PRO A 21 -6.81 17.01 -9.81
C PRO A 21 -6.72 15.76 -10.70
N ALA A 22 -6.09 15.86 -11.87
CA ALA A 22 -5.87 14.70 -12.75
C ALA A 22 -4.98 13.63 -12.10
N ASP A 23 -3.91 14.06 -11.43
CA ASP A 23 -2.98 13.18 -10.72
C ASP A 23 -3.58 12.62 -9.43
N GLN A 24 -4.48 13.37 -8.78
CA GLN A 24 -5.25 12.86 -7.64
C GLN A 24 -6.17 11.72 -8.08
N GLN A 25 -6.84 11.86 -9.21
CA GLN A 25 -7.71 10.80 -9.73
C GLN A 25 -6.90 9.55 -10.11
N ALA A 26 -5.74 9.73 -10.74
CA ALA A 26 -4.81 8.64 -11.01
C ALA A 26 -4.37 7.94 -9.72
N LEU A 27 -3.94 8.70 -8.70
CA LEU A 27 -3.53 8.13 -7.41
C LEU A 27 -4.67 7.37 -6.69
N LYS A 28 -5.90 7.86 -6.76
CA LYS A 28 -7.08 7.17 -6.19
C LYS A 28 -7.31 5.81 -6.86
N THR A 29 -7.22 5.76 -8.19
CA THR A 29 -7.36 4.52 -8.96
C THR A 29 -6.21 3.57 -8.63
N ASP A 30 -4.97 4.04 -8.67
CA ASP A 30 -3.78 3.28 -8.30
C ASP A 30 -3.92 2.65 -6.91
N GLU A 31 -4.38 3.42 -5.92
CA GLU A 31 -4.51 2.94 -4.54
C GLU A 31 -5.61 1.89 -4.39
N ARG A 32 -6.75 2.08 -5.08
CA ARG A 32 -7.84 1.10 -5.08
C ARG A 32 -7.39 -0.23 -5.71
N ASP A 33 -6.73 -0.15 -6.86
CA ASP A 33 -6.28 -1.33 -7.58
C ASP A 33 -5.17 -2.05 -6.79
N TRP A 34 -4.28 -1.29 -6.13
CA TRP A 34 -3.29 -1.85 -5.20
C TRP A 34 -3.92 -2.56 -4.01
N ILE A 35 -4.98 -2.01 -3.38
CA ILE A 35 -5.69 -2.69 -2.29
C ILE A 35 -6.23 -4.05 -2.77
N GLN A 36 -6.88 -4.08 -3.94
CA GLN A 36 -7.42 -5.33 -4.48
C GLN A 36 -6.31 -6.37 -4.75
N GLN A 37 -5.18 -5.92 -5.30
CA GLN A 37 -4.02 -6.76 -5.51
C GLN A 37 -3.45 -7.28 -4.18
N ARG A 38 -3.32 -6.41 -3.16
CA ARG A 38 -2.82 -6.76 -1.82
C ARG A 38 -3.65 -7.87 -1.17
N GLU A 39 -4.97 -7.73 -1.17
CA GLU A 39 -5.88 -8.73 -0.60
C GLU A 39 -5.78 -10.06 -1.34
N THR A 40 -5.68 -10.02 -2.68
CA THR A 40 -5.54 -11.21 -3.53
C THR A 40 -4.22 -11.94 -3.28
N GLU A 41 -3.10 -11.20 -3.21
CA GLU A 41 -1.78 -11.77 -2.92
C GLU A 41 -1.73 -12.37 -1.51
N ALA A 42 -2.23 -11.64 -0.50
CA ALA A 42 -2.26 -12.13 0.87
C ALA A 42 -3.14 -13.37 1.06
N ALA A 43 -4.26 -13.47 0.32
CA ALA A 43 -5.12 -14.65 0.33
C ALA A 43 -4.50 -15.85 -0.42
N SER A 44 -3.62 -15.58 -1.38
CA SER A 44 -2.93 -16.61 -2.18
C SER A 44 -1.72 -17.22 -1.48
N VAL A 45 -1.27 -16.63 -0.36
CA VAL A 45 -0.16 -17.18 0.43
C VAL A 45 -0.59 -18.50 1.06
N LYS A 46 -0.01 -19.59 0.55
CA LYS A 46 -0.07 -20.88 1.20
C LYS A 46 0.90 -20.87 2.38
N PRO A 47 0.47 -21.27 3.58
CA PRO A 47 1.41 -21.42 4.67
C PRO A 47 2.37 -22.57 4.39
N ASP A 48 3.55 -22.49 5.00
CA ASP A 48 4.42 -23.66 5.14
C ASP A 48 3.77 -24.67 6.10
N TYR A 49 4.21 -25.93 6.04
CA TYR A 49 3.64 -27.05 6.82
C TYR A 49 3.53 -26.79 8.34
N TYR A 50 4.30 -25.83 8.87
CA TYR A 50 4.37 -25.46 10.28
C TYR A 50 3.64 -24.15 10.64
N ASP A 51 3.21 -23.35 9.67
CA ASP A 51 2.61 -22.04 9.92
C ASP A 51 1.08 -22.08 9.71
N ASN A 52 0.35 -21.29 10.49
CA ASN A 52 -1.09 -21.16 10.31
C ASN A 52 -1.36 -20.22 9.11
N ASN A 53 -2.28 -20.59 8.19
CA ASN A 53 -2.63 -19.76 7.01
C ASN A 53 -2.87 -18.29 7.38
N ARG A 54 -3.50 -18.04 8.54
CA ARG A 54 -3.78 -16.69 9.01
C ARG A 54 -2.50 -15.89 9.33
N ILE A 55 -1.51 -16.52 9.96
CA ILE A 55 -0.24 -15.87 10.32
C ILE A 55 0.55 -15.54 9.04
N ALA A 56 0.58 -16.45 8.08
CA ALA A 56 1.25 -16.23 6.80
C ALA A 56 0.59 -15.09 5.99
N SER A 57 -0.75 -15.06 5.94
CA SER A 57 -1.52 -14.00 5.29
C SER A 57 -1.32 -12.65 5.97
N ASP A 58 -1.39 -12.60 7.31
CA ASP A 58 -1.15 -11.38 8.10
C ASP A 58 0.26 -10.82 7.84
N ARG A 59 1.29 -11.67 7.82
CA ARG A 59 2.67 -11.25 7.50
C ARG A 59 2.78 -10.69 6.07
N ALA A 60 2.08 -11.30 5.11
CA ALA A 60 2.04 -10.81 3.74
C ALA A 60 1.37 -9.43 3.64
N LEU A 61 0.24 -9.23 4.30
CA LEU A 61 -0.43 -7.93 4.40
C LEU A 61 0.50 -6.86 4.97
N GLN A 62 1.25 -7.18 6.02
CA GLN A 62 2.23 -6.24 6.59
C GLN A 62 3.29 -5.84 5.58
N ARG A 63 3.94 -6.82 4.97
CA ARG A 63 5.05 -6.61 4.03
C ARG A 63 4.61 -5.77 2.84
N LEU A 64 3.45 -6.10 2.26
CA LEU A 64 2.90 -5.37 1.12
C LEU A 64 2.58 -3.92 1.50
N THR A 65 2.03 -3.71 2.70
CA THR A 65 1.75 -2.36 3.21
C THR A 65 3.03 -1.55 3.42
N GLU A 66 4.08 -2.14 3.99
CA GLU A 66 5.39 -1.50 4.16
C GLU A 66 6.06 -1.16 2.82
N GLN A 67 5.94 -2.03 1.81
CA GLN A 67 6.42 -1.75 0.46
C GLN A 67 5.71 -0.57 -0.17
N ARG A 68 4.38 -0.49 -0.02
CA ARG A 68 3.60 0.63 -0.55
C ARG A 68 3.93 1.94 0.17
N ILE A 69 4.14 1.93 1.48
CA ILE A 69 4.63 3.09 2.24
C ILE A 69 5.95 3.61 1.65
N ALA A 70 6.91 2.71 1.38
CA ALA A 70 8.19 3.09 0.79
C ALA A 70 8.02 3.69 -0.61
N GLU A 71 7.08 3.17 -1.40
CA GLU A 71 6.75 3.73 -2.71
C GLU A 71 6.13 5.12 -2.62
N LEU A 72 5.13 5.32 -1.76
CA LEU A 72 4.47 6.62 -1.57
C LEU A 72 5.46 7.68 -1.06
N ARG A 73 6.37 7.31 -0.15
CA ARG A 73 7.46 8.20 0.30
C ARG A 73 8.34 8.66 -0.86
N LYS A 74 8.78 7.73 -1.73
CA LYS A 74 9.55 8.09 -2.92
C LYS A 74 8.78 9.03 -3.85
N ARG A 75 7.47 8.85 -4.00
CA ARG A 75 6.61 9.75 -4.80
C ARG A 75 6.49 11.15 -4.17
N ILE A 76 6.54 11.26 -2.83
CA ILE A 76 6.56 12.54 -2.11
C ILE A 76 7.91 13.25 -2.29
N ASP A 77 9.00 12.52 -2.09
CA ASP A 77 10.36 13.06 -2.10
C ASP A 77 10.88 13.34 -3.52
N SER A 78 10.26 12.74 -4.53
CA SER A 78 10.56 13.02 -5.93
C SER A 78 9.61 14.10 -6.45
N PRO A 79 10.01 15.40 -6.46
CA PRO A 79 9.20 16.43 -7.09
C PRO A 79 9.05 16.04 -8.56
N ARG A 80 7.82 15.74 -9.00
CA ARG A 80 7.52 15.71 -10.43
C ARG A 80 7.96 17.06 -10.98
N LYS A 81 9.05 17.09 -11.75
CA LYS A 81 9.43 18.24 -12.56
C LYS A 81 8.19 18.58 -13.38
N GLN A 82 7.57 19.71 -13.02
CA GLN A 82 6.43 20.28 -13.74
C GLN A 82 6.89 20.75 -15.11
#